data_AF-A0A6J1ZEN3-F1
#
_entry.id   AF-A0A6J1ZEN3-F1
#
_cell.length_a   1.000
_cell.length_b   1.000
_cell.length_c   1.000
_cell.angle_alpha   90.00
_cell.angle_beta   90.00
_cell.angle_gamma   90.00
#
_symmetry.space_group_name_H-M   'P 1'
#
loop_
_entity.id
_entity.type
_entity.pdbx_description
1 polymer ?
#
loop_
_entity_poly.entity_id
_entity_poly.type
_entity_poly.pdbx_seq_one_letter_code
_entity_poly.pdbx_strand_id
1 'polypeptide(L)'
;MKVIVGIHWRRPSVGVRREVGVKVDPAPDYVCQEKKILFSKISTVYILQDKQCVEEASGEGPAQQGEGPKVEMESWQKECDSLRKIVEKQQQKMDQLRSQVQSLEQEVAQEEGASQALKEEAQRRETALQQLRTAVKELSVQNQDLIEKNLTLQEHLRQAQPGSPSSPDTAQLAFELHQELASCLQDLQAVCSIVTQRAQGHDPNLSLLLGIHSAQHPGIQLDLQKPDVIRRKLEEVQQLRRDIEDLRTTMSDRYAQDMGENCVTQ
;
A
#
# COMPACT_ATOMS: atom_id res chain seq x y z
N MET A 1 -41.37 -15.46 -41.41
CA MET A 1 -40.40 -14.36 -41.19
C MET A 1 -39.00 -14.92 -41.38
N LYS A 2 -38.19 -14.36 -42.28
CA LYS A 2 -36.75 -14.66 -42.39
C LYS A 2 -36.00 -13.55 -41.66
N VAL A 3 -35.32 -13.90 -40.56
CA VAL A 3 -34.39 -13.00 -39.87
C VAL A 3 -33.05 -13.12 -40.58
N ILE A 4 -32.61 -12.06 -41.26
CA ILE A 4 -31.26 -11.99 -41.83
C ILE A 4 -30.38 -11.33 -40.78
N VAL A 5 -29.55 -12.12 -40.09
CA VAL A 5 -28.52 -11.62 -39.18
C VAL A 5 -27.27 -11.35 -40.01
N GLY A 6 -27.06 -10.08 -40.38
CA GLY A 6 -25.84 -9.65 -41.06
C GLY A 6 -24.75 -9.31 -40.05
N ILE A 7 -23.83 -10.23 -39.78
CA ILE A 7 -22.61 -9.94 -39.01
C ILE A 7 -21.56 -9.42 -39.98
N HIS A 8 -21.29 -8.11 -39.98
CA HIS A 8 -20.25 -7.53 -40.81
C HIS A 8 -18.94 -7.41 -40.02
N TRP A 9 -17.96 -8.25 -40.36
CA TRP A 9 -16.62 -8.21 -39.75
C TRP A 9 -15.71 -7.29 -40.55
N ARG A 10 -15.46 -6.06 -40.05
CA ARG A 10 -14.39 -5.20 -40.57
C ARG A 10 -13.16 -5.33 -39.66
N ARG A 11 -12.00 -5.66 -40.26
CA ARG A 11 -10.71 -5.81 -39.56
C ARG A 11 -10.29 -4.50 -38.87
N PRO A 12 -9.66 -4.55 -37.68
CA PRO A 12 -9.33 -3.36 -36.91
C PRO A 12 -7.97 -2.79 -37.33
N SER A 13 -7.96 -1.50 -37.68
CA SER A 13 -6.78 -0.66 -37.57
C SER A 13 -7.03 0.34 -36.45
N VAL A 14 -6.35 0.10 -35.32
CA VAL A 14 -5.98 1.03 -34.25
C VAL A 14 -7.07 1.98 -33.70
N GLY A 15 -7.48 1.72 -32.45
CA GLY A 15 -7.82 2.80 -31.51
C GLY A 15 -9.21 3.44 -31.60
N VAL A 16 -10.27 2.71 -31.93
CA VAL A 16 -11.64 3.26 -31.87
C VAL A 16 -12.57 2.35 -31.05
N ARG A 17 -13.24 2.99 -30.08
CA ARG A 17 -14.35 2.51 -29.26
C ARG A 17 -15.25 1.54 -30.05
N ARG A 18 -15.37 0.29 -29.57
CA ARG A 18 -16.37 -0.66 -30.09
C ARG A 18 -17.73 -0.27 -29.51
N GLU A 19 -18.48 0.54 -30.24
CA GLU A 19 -19.92 0.69 -30.00
C GLU A 19 -20.63 -0.49 -30.68
N VAL A 20 -21.12 -1.43 -29.89
CA VAL A 20 -22.08 -2.42 -30.36
C VAL A 20 -23.44 -1.73 -30.37
N GLY A 21 -23.72 -1.01 -31.45
CA GLY A 21 -25.04 -0.43 -31.67
C GLY A 21 -26.03 -1.53 -32.00
N VAL A 22 -26.82 -1.98 -31.03
CA VAL A 22 -28.05 -2.72 -31.31
C VAL A 22 -29.05 -1.72 -31.86
N LYS A 23 -29.18 -1.67 -33.19
CA LYS A 23 -30.24 -0.91 -33.84
C LYS A 23 -31.54 -1.69 -33.66
N VAL A 24 -32.27 -1.38 -32.59
CA VAL A 24 -33.67 -1.77 -32.44
C VAL A 24 -34.47 -0.81 -33.32
N ASP A 25 -34.77 -1.23 -34.54
CA ASP A 25 -35.73 -0.49 -35.36
C ASP A 25 -37.08 -0.49 -34.60
N PRO A 26 -37.73 0.69 -34.39
CA PRO A 26 -39.02 0.75 -33.75
C PRO A 26 -39.99 -0.13 -34.54
N ALA A 27 -40.66 -1.06 -33.83
CA ALA A 27 -41.65 -1.93 -34.43
C ALA A 27 -42.64 -1.07 -35.25
N PRO A 28 -42.87 -1.38 -36.53
CA PRO A 28 -43.69 -0.52 -37.37
C PRO A 28 -45.15 -0.55 -36.87
N ASP A 29 -45.81 0.60 -36.93
CA ASP A 29 -47.18 0.93 -36.50
C ASP A 29 -48.32 0.05 -37.08
N TYR A 30 -48.02 -1.12 -37.62
CA TYR A 30 -48.98 -2.06 -38.21
C TYR A 30 -50.11 -2.45 -37.23
N VAL A 31 -49.80 -2.63 -35.94
CA VAL A 31 -50.79 -3.02 -34.93
C VAL A 31 -51.82 -1.89 -34.68
N CYS A 32 -51.43 -0.63 -34.83
CA CYS A 32 -52.33 0.51 -34.63
C CYS A 32 -53.25 0.72 -35.86
N GLN A 33 -52.73 0.43 -37.05
CA GLN A 33 -53.49 0.53 -38.30
C GLN A 33 -54.49 -0.63 -38.46
N GLU A 34 -54.11 -1.86 -38.09
CA GLU A 34 -55.04 -2.99 -38.05
C GLU A 34 -56.15 -2.80 -37.01
N LYS A 35 -55.84 -2.27 -35.81
CA LYS A 35 -56.86 -1.90 -34.81
C LYS A 35 -57.85 -0.86 -35.33
N LYS A 36 -57.37 0.16 -36.07
CA LYS A 36 -58.24 1.18 -36.71
C LYS A 36 -59.15 0.59 -37.78
N ILE A 37 -58.63 -0.30 -38.62
CA ILE A 37 -59.41 -0.97 -39.67
C ILE A 37 -60.47 -1.89 -39.06
N LEU A 38 -60.12 -2.64 -38.01
CA LEU A 38 -61.05 -3.53 -37.33
C LEU A 38 -62.17 -2.74 -36.63
N PHE A 39 -61.83 -1.64 -35.94
CA PHE A 39 -62.81 -0.76 -35.29
C PHE A 39 -63.76 -0.12 -36.31
N SER A 40 -63.24 0.33 -37.46
CA SER A 40 -64.05 0.87 -38.56
C SER A 40 -65.03 -0.17 -39.12
N LYS A 41 -64.57 -1.41 -39.31
CA LYS A 41 -65.43 -2.51 -39.80
C LYS A 41 -66.51 -2.89 -38.79
N ILE A 42 -66.18 -2.99 -37.51
CA ILE A 42 -67.17 -3.27 -36.44
C ILE A 42 -68.20 -2.14 -36.35
N SER A 43 -67.77 -0.88 -36.43
CA SER A 43 -68.66 0.27 -36.40
C SER A 43 -69.59 0.32 -37.62
N THR A 44 -69.09 -0.09 -38.80
CA THR A 44 -69.90 -0.17 -40.03
C THR A 44 -70.94 -1.28 -39.94
N VAL A 45 -70.58 -2.45 -39.39
CA VAL A 45 -71.52 -3.56 -39.17
C VAL A 45 -72.60 -3.17 -38.16
N TYR A 46 -72.24 -2.48 -37.07
CA TYR A 46 -73.20 -1.98 -36.09
C TYR A 46 -74.20 -0.98 -36.69
N ILE A 47 -73.73 -0.06 -37.54
CA ILE A 47 -74.58 0.93 -38.22
C ILE A 47 -75.49 0.27 -39.27
N LEU A 48 -75.00 -0.76 -39.97
CA LEU A 48 -75.81 -1.52 -40.92
C LEU A 48 -76.89 -2.35 -40.22
N GLN A 49 -76.57 -2.92 -39.06
CA GLN A 49 -77.52 -3.68 -38.24
C GLN A 49 -78.62 -2.77 -37.62
N ASP A 50 -78.27 -1.55 -37.22
CA ASP A 50 -79.21 -0.53 -36.76
C ASP A 50 -80.17 -0.07 -37.88
N LYS A 51 -79.67 0.05 -39.11
CA LYS A 51 -80.50 0.41 -40.27
C LYS A 51 -81.44 -0.70 -40.73
N GLN A 52 -81.04 -1.97 -40.60
CA GLN A 52 -81.89 -3.10 -40.97
C GLN A 52 -83.05 -3.32 -39.98
N CYS A 53 -82.91 -2.89 -38.72
CA CYS A 53 -84.00 -2.88 -37.74
C CYS A 53 -85.08 -1.82 -38.00
N VAL A 54 -84.76 -0.76 -38.76
CA VAL A 54 -85.70 0.34 -39.07
C VAL A 54 -86.51 0.05 -40.34
N GLU A 55 -86.01 -0.79 -41.26
CA GLU A 55 -86.66 -1.06 -42.54
C GLU A 55 -87.73 -2.18 -42.49
N GLU A 56 -87.68 -3.09 -41.51
CA GLU A 56 -88.68 -4.17 -41.35
C GLU A 56 -89.95 -3.75 -40.56
N ALA A 57 -90.09 -2.47 -40.19
CA ALA A 57 -91.25 -1.96 -39.45
C ALA A 57 -92.44 -1.50 -40.34
N SER A 58 -92.38 -1.67 -41.66
CA SER A 58 -93.45 -1.25 -42.57
C SER A 58 -93.83 -2.33 -43.59
N GLY A 59 -94.56 -3.36 -43.13
CA GLY A 59 -95.22 -4.34 -43.99
C GLY A 59 -96.11 -5.29 -43.18
N GLU A 60 -97.43 -5.19 -43.37
CA GLU A 60 -98.46 -6.04 -42.75
C GLU A 60 -98.47 -7.47 -43.34
N GLY A 61 -98.51 -8.52 -42.50
CA GLY A 61 -98.85 -9.90 -42.91
C GLY A 61 -98.37 -11.00 -41.94
N PRO A 62 -99.10 -12.12 -41.77
CA PRO A 62 -99.31 -12.74 -40.45
C PRO A 62 -98.39 -13.92 -40.07
N ALA A 63 -98.14 -14.02 -38.76
CA ALA A 63 -97.97 -15.23 -37.93
C ALA A 63 -97.29 -16.48 -38.53
N GLN A 64 -95.96 -16.56 -38.43
CA GLN A 64 -95.21 -17.75 -38.00
C GLN A 64 -93.72 -17.42 -37.80
N GLN A 65 -93.15 -17.87 -36.66
CA GLN A 65 -91.72 -17.82 -36.27
C GLN A 65 -91.09 -16.46 -35.96
N GLY A 66 -91.42 -15.89 -34.79
CA GLY A 66 -90.72 -14.72 -34.21
C GLY A 66 -89.60 -15.04 -33.22
N GLU A 67 -89.28 -16.30 -32.96
CA GLU A 67 -88.29 -16.69 -31.93
C GLU A 67 -86.86 -16.89 -32.45
N GLY A 68 -86.68 -17.22 -33.74
CA GLY A 68 -85.36 -17.47 -34.34
C GLY A 68 -84.40 -16.27 -34.31
N PRO A 69 -84.79 -15.10 -34.84
CA PRO A 69 -83.90 -13.93 -34.94
C PRO A 69 -83.45 -13.39 -33.58
N LYS A 70 -84.32 -13.49 -32.56
CA LYS A 70 -84.04 -13.00 -31.21
C LYS A 70 -83.07 -13.90 -30.45
N VAL A 71 -83.24 -15.22 -30.56
CA VAL A 71 -82.31 -16.20 -29.98
C VAL A 71 -80.93 -16.13 -30.65
N GLU A 72 -80.88 -15.91 -31.97
CA GLU A 72 -79.62 -15.69 -32.68
C GLU A 72 -78.92 -14.40 -32.26
N MET A 73 -79.66 -13.28 -32.10
CA MET A 73 -79.11 -12.02 -31.61
C MET A 73 -78.52 -12.14 -30.19
N GLU A 74 -79.22 -12.83 -29.29
CA GLU A 74 -78.73 -13.12 -27.93
C GLU A 74 -77.47 -14.02 -27.94
N SER A 75 -77.39 -14.97 -28.89
CA SER A 75 -76.21 -15.82 -29.09
C SER A 75 -75.01 -15.03 -29.59
N TRP A 76 -75.20 -14.20 -30.62
CA TRP A 76 -74.17 -13.30 -31.15
C TRP A 76 -73.69 -12.29 -30.12
N GLN A 77 -74.59 -11.76 -29.29
CA GLN A 77 -74.22 -10.82 -28.22
C GLN A 77 -73.35 -11.49 -27.15
N LYS A 78 -73.68 -12.73 -26.74
CA LYS A 78 -72.84 -13.52 -25.82
C LYS A 78 -71.46 -13.80 -26.40
N GLU A 79 -71.38 -14.09 -27.70
CA GLU A 79 -70.11 -14.31 -28.39
C GLU A 79 -69.29 -13.00 -28.45
N CYS A 80 -69.91 -11.87 -28.75
CA CYS A 80 -69.25 -10.55 -28.68
C CYS A 80 -68.71 -10.24 -27.28
N ASP A 81 -69.47 -10.54 -26.23
CA ASP A 81 -69.01 -10.34 -24.85
C ASP A 81 -67.87 -11.28 -24.45
N SER A 82 -67.90 -12.54 -24.94
CA SER A 82 -66.82 -13.51 -24.77
C SER A 82 -65.53 -13.04 -25.45
N LEU A 83 -65.63 -12.64 -26.73
CA LEU A 83 -64.51 -12.11 -27.50
C LEU A 83 -63.94 -10.83 -26.88
N ARG A 84 -64.80 -9.93 -26.39
CA ARG A 84 -64.37 -8.72 -25.68
C ARG A 84 -63.53 -9.05 -24.44
N LYS A 85 -63.97 -9.99 -23.60
CA LYS A 85 -63.22 -10.45 -22.43
C LYS A 85 -61.87 -11.08 -22.80
N ILE A 86 -61.81 -11.82 -23.91
CA ILE A 86 -60.55 -12.38 -24.41
C ILE A 86 -59.60 -11.26 -24.85
N VAL A 87 -60.10 -10.28 -25.60
CA VAL A 87 -59.31 -9.12 -26.05
C VAL A 87 -58.80 -8.30 -24.86
N GLU A 88 -59.62 -8.05 -23.85
CA GLU A 88 -59.23 -7.36 -22.61
C GLU A 88 -58.12 -8.12 -21.87
N LYS A 89 -58.26 -9.44 -21.70
CA LYS A 89 -57.22 -10.28 -21.08
C LYS A 89 -55.91 -10.27 -21.88
N GLN A 90 -55.99 -10.30 -23.21
CA GLN A 90 -54.82 -10.23 -24.09
C GLN A 90 -54.15 -8.86 -24.01
N GLN A 91 -54.93 -7.78 -23.96
CA GLN A 91 -54.42 -6.42 -23.80
C GLN A 91 -53.71 -6.26 -22.44
N GLN A 92 -54.31 -6.72 -21.35
CA GLN A 92 -53.70 -6.70 -20.02
C GLN A 92 -52.37 -7.48 -19.99
N LYS A 93 -52.31 -8.67 -20.61
CA LYS A 93 -51.06 -9.44 -20.74
C LYS A 93 -50.02 -8.69 -21.58
N MET A 94 -50.42 -8.04 -22.66
CA MET A 94 -49.52 -7.26 -23.50
C MET A 94 -48.92 -6.09 -22.72
N ASP A 95 -49.73 -5.39 -21.92
CA ASP A 95 -49.26 -4.27 -21.11
C ASP A 95 -48.32 -4.74 -19.97
N GLN A 96 -48.63 -5.89 -19.36
CA GLN A 96 -47.74 -6.53 -18.40
C GLN A 96 -46.39 -6.89 -19.04
N LEU A 97 -46.39 -7.54 -20.20
CA LEU A 97 -45.15 -7.88 -20.92
C LEU A 97 -44.36 -6.64 -21.34
N ARG A 98 -45.03 -5.56 -21.78
CA ARG A 98 -44.36 -4.28 -22.10
C ARG A 98 -43.63 -3.72 -20.87
N SER A 99 -44.27 -3.72 -19.71
CA SER A 99 -43.64 -3.25 -18.47
C SER A 99 -42.45 -4.12 -18.04
N GLN A 100 -42.54 -5.44 -18.23
CA GLN A 100 -41.43 -6.36 -17.94
C GLN A 100 -40.25 -6.14 -18.88
N VAL A 101 -40.50 -6.00 -20.19
CA VAL A 101 -39.45 -5.72 -21.17
C VAL A 101 -38.75 -4.41 -20.83
N GLN A 102 -39.50 -3.35 -20.53
CA GLN A 102 -38.92 -2.06 -20.17
C GLN A 102 -38.08 -2.13 -18.88
N SER A 103 -38.53 -2.88 -17.88
CA SER A 103 -37.77 -3.09 -16.64
C SER A 103 -36.46 -3.84 -16.90
N LEU A 104 -36.50 -4.91 -17.70
CA LEU A 104 -35.31 -5.69 -18.04
C LEU A 104 -34.33 -4.90 -18.91
N GLU A 105 -34.80 -4.09 -19.85
CA GLU A 105 -33.95 -3.20 -20.64
C GLU A 105 -33.21 -2.20 -19.76
N GLN A 106 -33.89 -1.64 -18.75
CA GLN A 106 -33.26 -0.75 -17.77
C GLN A 106 -32.21 -1.49 -16.92
N GLU A 107 -32.52 -2.69 -16.45
CA GLU A 107 -31.59 -3.50 -15.66
C GLU A 107 -30.33 -3.87 -16.47
N VAL A 108 -30.50 -4.27 -17.73
CA VAL A 108 -29.38 -4.53 -18.65
C VAL A 108 -28.53 -3.27 -18.85
N ALA A 109 -29.14 -2.11 -19.09
CA ALA A 109 -28.40 -0.87 -19.26
C ALA A 109 -27.60 -0.47 -18.00
N GLN A 110 -28.17 -0.72 -16.81
CA GLN A 110 -27.48 -0.48 -15.54
C GLN A 110 -26.30 -1.44 -15.34
N GLU A 111 -26.49 -2.73 -15.61
CA GLU A 111 -25.43 -3.74 -15.48
C GLU A 111 -24.32 -3.51 -16.51
N GLU A 112 -24.65 -3.10 -17.73
CA GLU A 112 -23.65 -2.72 -18.74
C GLU A 112 -22.82 -1.52 -18.27
N GLY A 113 -23.44 -0.50 -17.67
CA GLY A 113 -22.76 0.64 -17.07
C GLY A 113 -21.84 0.23 -15.92
N ALA A 114 -22.31 -0.65 -15.02
CA ALA A 114 -21.52 -1.18 -13.91
C ALA A 114 -20.33 -2.02 -14.42
N SER A 115 -20.56 -2.91 -15.38
CA SER A 115 -19.53 -3.73 -16.03
C SER A 115 -18.46 -2.86 -16.69
N GLN A 116 -18.86 -1.79 -17.37
CA GLN A 116 -17.93 -0.85 -17.99
C GLN A 116 -17.06 -0.12 -16.96
N ALA A 117 -17.66 0.37 -15.87
CA ALA A 117 -16.92 1.01 -14.78
C ALA A 117 -15.90 0.06 -14.12
N LEU A 118 -16.28 -1.20 -13.91
CA LEU A 118 -15.38 -2.23 -13.37
C LEU A 118 -14.22 -2.55 -14.32
N LYS A 119 -14.47 -2.62 -15.64
CA LYS A 119 -13.41 -2.82 -16.64
C LYS A 119 -12.41 -1.67 -16.64
N GLU A 120 -12.88 -0.43 -16.56
CA GLU A 120 -12.00 0.74 -16.49
C GLU A 120 -11.16 0.74 -15.22
N GLU A 121 -11.75 0.42 -14.07
CA GLU A 121 -11.01 0.31 -12.81
C GLU A 121 -9.99 -0.83 -12.83
N ALA A 122 -10.34 -1.98 -13.40
CA ALA A 122 -9.39 -3.08 -13.59
C ALA A 122 -8.21 -2.67 -14.48
N GLN A 123 -8.48 -1.94 -15.56
CA GLN A 123 -7.43 -1.41 -16.44
C GLN A 123 -6.52 -0.41 -15.71
N ARG A 124 -7.09 0.51 -14.92
CA ARG A 124 -6.30 1.43 -14.07
C ARG A 124 -5.40 0.66 -13.11
N ARG A 125 -5.93 -0.37 -12.44
CA ARG A 125 -5.14 -1.21 -11.53
C ARG A 125 -4.02 -1.96 -12.23
N GLU A 126 -4.26 -2.51 -13.43
CA GLU A 126 -3.18 -3.17 -14.18
C GLU A 126 -2.08 -2.17 -14.56
N THR A 127 -2.43 -0.95 -14.96
CA THR A 127 -1.41 0.08 -15.25
C THR A 127 -0.60 0.45 -14.01
N ALA A 128 -1.25 0.59 -12.83
CA ALA A 128 -0.57 0.87 -11.57
C ALA A 128 0.34 -0.30 -11.15
N LEU A 129 -0.11 -1.54 -11.30
CA LEU A 129 0.69 -2.74 -11.04
C LEU A 129 1.91 -2.80 -11.95
N GLN A 130 1.75 -2.45 -13.23
CA GLN A 130 2.87 -2.43 -14.17
C GLN A 130 3.91 -1.36 -13.80
N GLN A 131 3.48 -0.17 -13.38
CA GLN A 131 4.36 0.87 -12.87
C GLN A 131 5.11 0.41 -11.61
N LEU A 132 4.43 -0.23 -10.67
CA LEU A 132 5.05 -0.76 -9.45
C LEU A 132 6.09 -1.85 -9.78
N ARG A 133 5.78 -2.77 -10.70
CA ARG A 133 6.74 -3.78 -11.17
C ARG A 133 8.01 -3.14 -11.75
N THR A 134 7.86 -2.06 -12.53
CA THR A 134 9.01 -1.33 -13.08
C THR A 134 9.82 -0.66 -11.97
N ALA A 135 9.17 0.06 -11.06
CA ALA A 135 9.84 0.70 -9.93
C ALA A 135 10.61 -0.30 -9.05
N VAL A 136 10.03 -1.47 -8.78
CA VAL A 136 10.72 -2.54 -8.03
C VAL A 136 11.95 -3.05 -8.79
N LYS A 137 11.87 -3.21 -10.12
CA LYS A 137 13.04 -3.59 -10.94
C LYS A 137 14.14 -2.52 -10.87
N GLU A 138 13.79 -1.25 -11.00
CA GLU A 138 14.74 -0.14 -10.91
C GLU A 138 15.41 -0.08 -9.54
N LEU A 139 14.63 -0.21 -8.45
CA LEU A 139 15.18 -0.28 -7.09
C LEU A 139 16.08 -1.50 -6.89
N SER A 140 15.74 -2.65 -7.49
CA SER A 140 16.57 -3.86 -7.42
C SER A 140 17.91 -3.66 -8.11
N VAL A 141 17.94 -2.99 -9.26
CA VAL A 141 19.18 -2.63 -9.97
C VAL A 141 20.00 -1.64 -9.14
N GLN A 142 19.37 -0.61 -8.56
CA GLN A 142 20.05 0.34 -7.67
C GLN A 142 20.63 -0.37 -6.43
N ASN A 143 19.90 -1.34 -5.87
CA ASN A 143 20.38 -2.11 -4.73
C ASN A 143 21.60 -2.97 -5.10
N GLN A 144 21.59 -3.62 -6.26
CA GLN A 144 22.76 -4.34 -6.80
C GLN A 144 23.98 -3.42 -6.98
N ASP A 145 23.80 -2.25 -7.59
CA ASP A 145 24.88 -1.26 -7.78
C ASP A 145 25.46 -0.80 -6.43
N LEU A 146 24.60 -0.58 -5.42
CA LEU A 146 25.06 -0.26 -4.07
C LEU A 146 25.83 -1.42 -3.42
N ILE A 147 25.39 -2.66 -3.60
CA ILE A 147 26.11 -3.85 -3.12
C ILE A 147 27.48 -3.95 -3.80
N GLU A 148 27.56 -3.79 -5.12
CA GLU A 148 28.82 -3.80 -5.86
C GLU A 148 29.77 -2.71 -5.36
N LYS A 149 29.28 -1.47 -5.22
CA LYS A 149 30.05 -0.36 -4.64
C LYS A 149 30.51 -0.67 -3.21
N ASN A 150 29.66 -1.27 -2.38
CA ASN A 150 30.02 -1.64 -1.03
C ASN A 150 31.14 -2.69 -1.01
N LEU A 151 31.04 -3.72 -1.86
CA LEU A 151 32.08 -4.74 -2.01
C LEU A 151 33.39 -4.14 -2.54
N THR A 152 33.32 -3.25 -3.54
CA THR A 152 34.50 -2.53 -4.05
C THR A 152 35.15 -1.69 -2.95
N LEU A 153 34.36 -0.97 -2.15
CA LEU A 153 34.88 -0.20 -1.01
C LEU A 153 35.48 -1.10 0.07
N GLN A 154 34.83 -2.21 0.42
CA GLN A 154 35.38 -3.18 1.36
C GLN A 154 36.72 -3.76 0.87
N GLU A 155 36.83 -4.06 -0.42
CA GLU A 155 38.08 -4.53 -1.02
C GLU A 155 39.14 -3.44 -1.03
N HIS A 156 38.80 -2.19 -1.34
CA HIS A 156 39.72 -1.07 -1.24
C HIS A 156 40.18 -0.83 0.20
N LEU A 157 39.31 -0.95 1.19
CA LEU A 157 39.69 -0.88 2.60
C LEU A 157 40.64 -2.03 2.98
N ARG A 158 40.38 -3.24 2.48
CA ARG A 158 41.26 -4.40 2.67
C ARG A 158 42.64 -4.20 2.04
N GLN A 159 42.71 -3.57 0.87
CA GLN A 159 43.96 -3.27 0.16
C GLN A 159 44.70 -2.05 0.71
N ALA A 160 43.97 -1.03 1.15
CA ALA A 160 44.50 0.18 1.77
C ALA A 160 44.95 -0.05 3.21
N GLN A 161 44.46 -1.10 3.88
CA GLN A 161 45.11 -1.67 5.05
C GLN A 161 46.39 -2.40 4.60
N PRO A 162 47.59 -1.88 4.93
CA PRO A 162 48.81 -2.63 4.73
C PRO A 162 48.81 -3.74 5.78
N GLY A 163 48.31 -4.92 5.42
CA GLY A 163 48.56 -6.17 6.14
C GLY A 163 48.10 -6.26 7.60
N SER A 164 47.03 -5.58 8.03
CA SER A 164 46.36 -5.96 9.29
C SER A 164 44.93 -5.43 9.37
N PRO A 165 43.88 -6.26 9.61
CA PRO A 165 42.81 -5.80 10.49
C PRO A 165 43.52 -5.34 11.75
N SER A 166 43.19 -4.20 12.34
CA SER A 166 43.71 -3.84 13.68
C SER A 166 43.67 -5.10 14.53
N SER A 167 44.84 -5.73 14.72
CA SER A 167 44.87 -7.10 15.22
C SER A 167 44.28 -7.04 16.62
N PRO A 168 43.70 -8.14 17.14
CA PRO A 168 43.40 -8.20 18.57
C PRO A 168 44.59 -7.67 19.40
N ASP A 169 45.82 -7.91 18.97
CA ASP A 169 47.04 -7.34 19.56
C ASP A 169 47.13 -5.81 19.51
N THR A 170 46.69 -5.14 18.44
CA THR A 170 46.73 -3.66 18.36
C THR A 170 45.71 -3.03 19.30
N ALA A 171 44.51 -3.59 19.37
CA ALA A 171 43.48 -3.15 20.32
C ALA A 171 43.90 -3.44 21.77
N GLN A 172 44.52 -4.60 22.01
CA GLN A 172 45.07 -4.98 23.31
C GLN A 172 46.23 -4.06 23.73
N LEU A 173 47.17 -3.78 22.84
CA LEU A 173 48.27 -2.82 23.08
C LEU A 173 47.74 -1.41 23.36
N ALA A 174 46.69 -0.97 22.66
CA ALA A 174 46.06 0.32 22.92
C ALA A 174 45.41 0.37 24.32
N PHE A 175 44.78 -0.73 24.73
CA PHE A 175 44.20 -0.87 26.06
C PHE A 175 45.26 -0.88 27.17
N GLU A 176 46.34 -1.65 27.00
CA GLU A 176 47.50 -1.68 27.92
C GLU A 176 48.14 -0.29 28.04
N LEU A 177 48.33 0.41 26.92
CA LEU A 177 48.83 1.79 26.92
C LEU A 177 47.91 2.74 27.70
N HIS A 178 46.59 2.62 27.54
CA HIS A 178 45.65 3.44 28.28
C HIS A 178 45.71 3.16 29.79
N GLN A 179 45.79 1.90 30.18
CA GLN A 179 45.93 1.50 31.58
C GLN A 179 47.21 2.06 32.21
N GLU A 180 48.35 1.94 31.52
CA GLU A 180 49.64 2.47 32.01
C GLU A 180 49.65 4.00 32.06
N LEU A 181 49.09 4.69 31.06
CA LEU A 181 48.97 6.16 31.06
C LEU A 181 48.14 6.66 32.23
N ALA A 182 47.04 5.97 32.51
CA ALA A 182 46.12 6.38 33.55
C ALA A 182 46.69 6.06 34.95
N SER A 183 47.47 4.98 35.09
CA SER A 183 48.30 4.74 36.28
C SER A 183 49.39 5.82 36.46
N CYS A 184 50.11 6.19 35.40
CA CYS A 184 51.11 7.28 35.46
C CYS A 184 50.49 8.58 35.95
N LEU A 185 49.30 8.90 35.43
CA LEU A 185 48.60 10.13 35.78
C LEU A 185 48.22 10.13 37.27
N GLN A 186 47.75 9.00 37.79
CA GLN A 186 47.45 8.85 39.21
C GLN A 186 48.70 8.99 40.08
N ASP A 187 49.79 8.33 39.70
CA ASP A 187 51.07 8.41 40.42
C ASP A 187 51.61 9.86 40.40
N LEU A 188 51.55 10.54 39.25
CA LEU A 188 51.98 11.93 39.12
C LEU A 188 51.09 12.89 39.94
N GLN A 189 49.77 12.69 39.94
CA GLN A 189 48.84 13.47 40.75
C GLN A 189 49.12 13.30 42.25
N ALA A 190 49.43 12.08 42.69
CA ALA A 190 49.84 11.82 44.07
C ALA A 190 51.13 12.55 44.43
N VAL A 191 52.15 12.49 43.57
CA VAL A 191 53.41 13.25 43.77
C VAL A 191 53.17 14.75 43.81
N CYS A 192 52.39 15.31 42.88
CA CYS A 192 52.03 16.74 42.89
C CYS A 192 51.30 17.13 44.18
N SER A 193 50.40 16.28 44.69
CA SER A 193 49.70 16.50 45.96
C SER A 193 50.67 16.55 47.15
N ILE A 194 51.62 15.61 47.22
CA ILE A 194 52.64 15.54 48.27
C ILE A 194 53.55 16.78 48.23
N VAL A 195 54.05 17.14 47.06
CA VAL A 195 54.89 18.34 46.88
C VAL A 195 54.13 19.59 47.29
N THR A 196 52.84 19.69 46.95
CA THR A 196 51.99 20.82 47.32
C THR A 196 51.76 20.89 48.83
N GLN A 197 51.46 19.75 49.48
CA GLN A 197 51.29 19.66 50.93
C GLN A 197 52.57 20.12 51.65
N ARG A 198 53.74 19.62 51.23
CA ARG A 198 55.03 20.01 51.80
C ARG A 198 55.37 21.48 51.56
N ALA A 199 55.11 22.02 50.36
CA ALA A 199 55.35 23.43 50.04
C ALA A 199 54.47 24.38 50.87
N GLN A 200 53.30 23.92 51.30
CA GLN A 200 52.40 24.65 52.21
C GLN A 200 52.76 24.46 53.70
N GLY A 201 53.78 23.67 54.01
CA GLY A 201 54.19 23.35 55.39
C GLY A 201 53.33 22.29 56.08
N HIS A 202 52.50 21.56 55.33
CA HIS A 202 51.70 20.46 55.85
C HIS A 202 52.45 19.12 55.78
N ASP A 203 52.07 18.21 56.67
CA ASP A 203 52.59 16.84 56.66
C ASP A 203 52.00 16.06 55.48
N PRO A 204 52.82 15.38 54.66
CA PRO A 204 52.33 14.71 53.47
C PRO A 204 51.57 13.43 53.82
N ASN A 205 50.53 13.12 53.04
CA ASN A 205 49.80 11.87 53.23
C ASN A 205 50.72 10.65 52.98
N LEU A 206 51.02 9.89 54.04
CA LEU A 206 51.95 8.76 54.00
C LEU A 206 51.47 7.63 53.08
N SER A 207 50.15 7.39 52.99
CA SER A 207 49.60 6.36 52.10
C SER A 207 49.82 6.70 50.63
N LEU A 208 49.68 7.99 50.26
CA LEU A 208 50.00 8.47 48.91
C LEU A 208 51.52 8.45 48.65
N LEU A 209 52.32 8.82 49.65
CA LEU A 209 53.78 8.77 49.55
C LEU A 209 54.31 7.35 49.35
N LEU A 210 53.63 6.36 49.92
CA LEU A 210 53.95 4.94 49.74
C LEU A 210 53.27 4.32 48.50
N GLY A 211 52.57 5.10 47.69
CA GLY A 211 51.97 4.62 46.45
C GLY A 211 50.70 3.79 46.60
N ILE A 212 50.02 3.87 47.74
CA ILE A 212 48.83 3.07 48.01
C ILE A 212 47.60 3.82 47.51
N HIS A 213 47.12 3.47 46.30
CA HIS A 213 45.93 4.06 45.68
C HIS A 213 44.77 3.05 45.57
N SER A 214 43.53 3.51 45.78
CA SER A 214 42.30 2.73 45.48
C SER A 214 41.87 2.95 44.03
N ALA A 215 41.78 1.85 43.29
CA ALA A 215 41.49 1.85 41.86
C ALA A 215 40.04 2.25 41.55
N GLN A 216 39.86 3.34 40.80
CA GLN A 216 38.68 3.54 39.95
C GLN A 216 39.12 4.10 38.61
N HIS A 217 38.67 3.44 37.52
CA HIS A 217 38.92 3.86 36.14
C HIS A 217 37.62 3.78 35.33
N PRO A 218 37.12 4.91 34.81
CA PRO A 218 36.23 4.93 33.66
C PRO A 218 37.06 5.03 32.38
N GLY A 219 36.86 4.08 31.46
CA GLY A 219 37.60 4.00 30.20
C GLY A 219 37.20 5.07 29.19
N ILE A 220 38.18 5.62 28.47
CA ILE A 220 37.96 6.47 27.30
C ILE A 220 38.68 5.84 26.11
N GLN A 221 37.92 5.61 25.03
CA GLN A 221 38.37 5.00 23.80
C GLN A 221 39.19 6.01 22.97
N LEU A 222 40.40 5.64 22.57
CA LEU A 222 41.24 6.42 21.63
C LEU A 222 41.55 5.62 20.37
N ASP A 223 41.44 6.29 19.23
CA ASP A 223 41.84 5.80 17.91
C ASP A 223 43.36 5.93 17.76
N LEU A 224 44.07 4.80 17.73
CA LEU A 224 45.52 4.72 17.59
C LEU A 224 45.86 3.94 16.32
N GLN A 225 46.45 4.63 15.35
CA GLN A 225 46.47 4.19 13.95
C GLN A 225 47.63 3.24 13.55
N LYS A 226 48.60 2.91 14.44
CA LYS A 226 49.70 1.94 14.13
C LYS A 226 50.28 1.22 15.37
N PRO A 227 50.43 -0.12 15.38
CA PRO A 227 50.88 -0.91 16.55
C PRO A 227 52.31 -0.60 17.03
N ASP A 228 53.26 -0.35 16.12
CA ASP A 228 54.64 -0.01 16.52
C ASP A 228 54.74 1.33 17.25
N VAL A 229 53.88 2.28 16.90
CA VAL A 229 53.81 3.58 17.58
C VAL A 229 53.22 3.39 18.99
N ILE A 230 52.20 2.54 19.12
CA ILE A 230 51.58 2.21 20.41
C ILE A 230 52.59 1.53 21.34
N ARG A 231 53.35 0.55 20.83
CA ARG A 231 54.37 -0.17 21.61
C ARG A 231 55.49 0.75 22.09
N ARG A 232 56.00 1.64 21.23
CA ARG A 232 56.99 2.66 21.64
C ARG A 232 56.43 3.60 22.70
N LYS A 233 55.17 4.04 22.54
CA LYS A 233 54.50 4.88 23.53
C LYS A 233 54.31 4.16 24.86
N LEU A 234 54.02 2.86 24.84
CA LEU A 234 53.92 2.04 26.05
C LEU A 234 55.28 1.97 26.77
N GLU A 235 56.38 1.76 26.05
CA GLU A 235 57.73 1.76 26.62
C GLU A 235 58.09 3.13 27.25
N GLU A 236 57.76 4.24 26.58
CA GLU A 236 57.94 5.60 27.11
C GLU A 236 57.14 5.83 28.40
N VAL A 237 55.89 5.35 28.45
CA VAL A 237 55.00 5.48 29.61
C VAL A 237 55.46 4.59 30.77
N GLN A 238 55.90 3.36 30.49
CA GLN A 238 56.50 2.46 31.49
C GLN A 238 57.81 3.02 32.05
N GLN A 239 58.59 3.75 31.24
CA GLN A 239 59.76 4.47 31.73
C GLN A 239 59.34 5.63 32.65
N LEU A 240 58.33 6.41 32.24
CA LEU A 240 57.79 7.49 33.06
C LEU A 240 57.29 6.99 34.43
N ARG A 241 56.63 5.82 34.50
CA ARG A 241 56.24 5.22 35.80
C ARG A 241 57.43 4.91 36.68
N ARG A 242 58.50 4.35 36.12
CA ARG A 242 59.74 4.07 36.86
C ARG A 242 60.37 5.36 37.37
N ASP A 243 60.43 6.39 36.53
CA ASP A 243 60.97 7.69 36.93
C ASP A 243 60.13 8.34 38.06
N ILE A 244 58.81 8.19 38.03
CA ILE A 244 57.90 8.64 39.10
C ILE A 244 58.13 7.83 40.40
N GLU A 245 58.30 6.52 40.29
CA GLU A 245 58.59 5.64 41.43
C GLU A 245 59.94 5.99 42.08
N ASP A 246 60.97 6.23 41.27
CA ASP A 246 62.30 6.64 41.73
C ASP A 246 62.24 8.01 42.42
N LEU A 247 61.47 8.94 41.85
CA LEU A 247 61.22 10.24 42.48
C LEU A 247 60.49 10.07 43.82
N ARG A 248 59.46 9.22 43.87
CA ARG A 248 58.71 8.93 45.10
C ARG A 248 59.58 8.30 46.17
N THR A 249 60.46 7.36 45.78
CA THR A 249 61.44 6.73 46.66
C THR A 249 62.41 7.78 47.20
N THR A 250 62.97 8.63 46.32
CA THR A 250 63.86 9.73 46.71
C THR A 250 63.19 10.70 47.68
N MET A 251 61.93 11.06 47.42
CA MET A 251 61.14 11.91 48.31
C MET A 251 60.89 11.24 49.66
N SER A 252 60.59 9.94 49.66
CA SER A 252 60.35 9.16 50.88
C SER A 252 61.62 9.05 51.74
N ASP A 253 62.77 8.79 51.11
CA ASP A 253 64.07 8.70 51.80
C ASP A 253 64.47 10.05 52.40
N ARG A 254 64.28 11.15 51.67
CA ARG A 254 64.52 12.50 52.19
C ARG A 254 63.59 12.85 53.32
N TYR A 255 62.32 12.48 53.22
CA TYR A 255 61.37 12.67 54.31
C TYR A 255 61.78 11.86 55.57
N ALA A 256 62.21 10.61 55.40
CA ALA A 256 62.69 9.79 56.51
C ALA A 256 63.97 10.36 57.15
N GLN A 257 64.90 10.89 56.34
CA GLN A 257 66.09 11.61 56.80
C GLN A 257 65.73 12.87 57.57
N ASP A 258 64.88 13.75 57.02
CA ASP A 258 64.44 14.99 57.67
C ASP A 258 63.75 14.71 59.02
N MET A 259 62.91 13.67 59.08
CA MET A 259 62.26 13.24 60.32
C MET A 259 63.25 12.64 61.33
N GLY A 260 64.28 11.94 60.86
CA GLY A 260 65.36 11.41 61.70
C GLY A 260 66.32 12.48 62.21
N GLU A 261 66.67 13.46 61.40
CA GLU A 261 67.59 14.57 61.73
C GLU A 261 66.94 15.60 62.66
N ASN A 262 65.62 15.82 62.56
CA ASN A 262 64.86 16.65 63.51
C ASN A 262 64.57 15.95 64.86
N CYS A 263 64.87 14.66 65.00
CA CYS A 263 64.83 13.95 66.28
C CYS A 263 66.11 14.20 67.09
N VAL A 264 66.33 15.44 67.52
CA VAL A 264 67.25 15.68 68.64
C VAL A 264 66.54 15.14 69.89
N THR A 265 66.97 13.98 70.39
CA THR A 265 66.57 13.51 71.72
C THR A 265 66.89 14.60 72.74
N GLN A 266 65.87 15.21 73.34
CA GLN A 266 65.99 16.02 74.55
C GLN A 266 66.02 15.13 75.78
#